data_AF-A0A7C3B182-F1
#
_entry.id   AF-A0A7C3B182-F1
#
_cell.length_a   1.000
_cell.length_b   1.000
_cell.length_c   1.000
_cell.angle_alpha   90.00
_cell.angle_beta   90.00
_cell.angle_gamma   90.00
#
_symmetry.space_group_name_H-M   'P 1'
#
loop_
_entity.id
_entity.type
_entity.pdbx_description
1 polymer ?
#
loop_
_entity_poly.entity_id
_entity_poly.type
_entity_poly.pdbx_seq_one_letter_code
_entity_poly.pdbx_strand_id
1 'polypeptide(L)'
;QAQMARLNFIVNVLLNKNREITHVVAGHPFQAHEKGCEIEREIAGVKVPQRADITITTNSGAPLDLDLYQTCKGIDTAAQITRDGGIIIVASLCGAGIGPEAFLELHRSVDSPKEVIRKIKREEPIGVQWENQILARTQLKQDIYLASSLDAQDVRDMMMMPISTVEEGLEKAFAALGDDAEIIVIPEGPLVLPLLDE
;
A
#
# COMPACT_ATOMS: atom_id res chain seq x y z
N GLN A 1 -2.05 -19.04 -16.82
CA GLN A 1 -0.89 -19.84 -16.35
C GLN A 1 -1.31 -21.10 -15.60
N ALA A 2 -2.09 -21.01 -14.50
CA ALA A 2 -2.52 -22.19 -13.72
C ALA A 2 -3.24 -23.29 -14.55
N GLN A 3 -4.13 -22.91 -15.47
CA GLN A 3 -4.76 -23.87 -16.41
C GLN A 3 -3.76 -24.55 -17.33
N MET A 4 -2.81 -23.80 -17.89
CA MET A 4 -1.76 -24.34 -18.77
C MET A 4 -0.85 -25.32 -18.02
N ALA A 5 -0.55 -25.01 -16.76
CA ALA A 5 0.19 -25.87 -15.84
C ALA A 5 -0.62 -27.09 -15.36
N ARG A 6 -1.90 -27.19 -15.75
CA ARG A 6 -2.82 -28.27 -15.36
C ARG A 6 -2.93 -28.42 -13.84
N LEU A 7 -2.99 -27.32 -13.11
CA LEU A 7 -3.32 -27.36 -11.70
C LEU A 7 -4.73 -27.95 -11.56
N ASN A 8 -4.86 -29.09 -10.87
CA ASN A 8 -6.13 -29.83 -10.79
C ASN A 8 -6.82 -29.75 -9.42
N PHE A 9 -6.08 -29.39 -8.37
CA PHE A 9 -6.60 -29.33 -7.02
C PHE A 9 -5.80 -28.32 -6.20
N ILE A 10 -6.48 -27.57 -5.34
CA ILE A 10 -5.84 -26.71 -4.33
C ILE A 10 -6.39 -26.99 -2.95
N VAL A 11 -5.62 -26.62 -1.93
CA VAL A 11 -6.06 -26.45 -0.55
C VAL A 11 -5.53 -25.11 -0.09
N ASN A 12 -6.44 -24.15 0.13
CA ASN A 12 -6.11 -22.84 0.68
C ASN A 12 -6.71 -22.71 2.07
N VAL A 13 -6.02 -21.96 2.93
CA VAL A 13 -6.45 -21.66 4.30
C VAL A 13 -6.57 -20.15 4.48
N LEU A 14 -7.55 -19.73 5.27
CA LEU A 14 -7.66 -18.37 5.78
C LEU A 14 -7.15 -18.37 7.22
N LEU A 15 -6.45 -17.31 7.60
CA LEU A 15 -5.79 -17.19 8.90
C LEU A 15 -6.35 -16.01 9.68
N ASN A 16 -6.45 -16.15 11.00
CA ASN A 16 -6.66 -14.99 11.87
C ASN A 16 -5.32 -14.31 12.21
N LYS A 17 -5.37 -13.25 13.03
CA LYS A 17 -4.19 -12.50 13.48
C LYS A 17 -3.15 -13.36 14.24
N ASN A 18 -3.58 -14.45 14.87
CA ASN A 18 -2.71 -15.40 15.56
C ASN A 18 -2.12 -16.47 14.63
N ARG A 19 -2.36 -16.37 13.31
CA ARG A 19 -1.99 -17.36 12.29
C ARG A 19 -2.68 -18.72 12.46
N GLU A 20 -3.83 -18.74 13.15
CA GLU A 20 -4.65 -19.94 13.31
C GLU A 20 -5.57 -20.08 12.11
N ILE A 21 -5.77 -21.32 11.67
CA ILE A 21 -6.67 -21.64 10.54
C ILE A 21 -8.11 -21.38 10.97
N THR A 22 -8.80 -20.47 10.27
CA THR A 22 -10.21 -20.18 10.48
C THR A 22 -11.10 -20.92 9.48
N HIS A 23 -10.63 -21.05 8.24
CA HIS A 23 -11.36 -21.69 7.15
C HIS A 23 -10.40 -22.48 6.27
N VAL A 24 -10.91 -23.54 5.65
CA VAL A 24 -10.21 -24.33 4.63
C VAL A 24 -11.12 -24.45 3.42
N VAL A 25 -10.60 -24.08 2.25
CA VAL A 25 -11.27 -24.27 0.96
C VAL A 25 -10.40 -25.18 0.09
N ALA A 26 -11.02 -26.22 -0.48
CA ALA A 26 -10.31 -27.21 -1.27
C ALA A 26 -11.15 -27.71 -2.44
N GLY A 27 -10.52 -28.05 -3.55
CA GLY A 27 -11.22 -28.53 -4.74
C GLY A 27 -10.64 -27.97 -6.03
N HIS A 28 -11.51 -27.78 -7.02
CA HIS A 28 -11.15 -27.20 -8.31
C HIS A 28 -10.51 -25.82 -8.10
N PRO A 29 -9.32 -25.53 -8.69
CA PRO A 29 -8.51 -24.38 -8.32
C PRO A 29 -9.25 -23.03 -8.39
N PHE A 30 -10.05 -22.81 -9.41
CA PHE A 30 -10.77 -21.54 -9.57
C PHE A 30 -11.94 -21.41 -8.61
N GLN A 31 -12.73 -22.47 -8.43
CA GLN A 31 -13.94 -22.44 -7.60
C GLN A 31 -13.58 -22.39 -6.11
N ALA A 32 -12.58 -23.17 -5.69
CA ALA A 32 -12.12 -23.17 -4.31
C ALA A 32 -11.45 -21.83 -3.95
N HIS A 33 -10.67 -21.25 -4.87
CA HIS A 33 -10.06 -19.94 -4.65
C HIS A 33 -11.11 -18.83 -4.58
N GLU A 34 -12.05 -18.78 -5.51
CA GLU A 34 -13.15 -17.81 -5.53
C GLU A 34 -13.96 -17.88 -4.23
N LYS A 35 -14.27 -19.09 -3.76
CA LYS A 35 -14.97 -19.26 -2.47
C LYS A 35 -14.17 -18.73 -1.28
N GLY A 36 -12.85 -18.92 -1.29
CA GLY A 36 -11.97 -18.32 -0.28
C GLY A 36 -11.97 -16.80 -0.33
N CYS A 37 -11.93 -16.21 -1.53
CA CYS A 37 -11.99 -14.76 -1.72
C CYS A 37 -13.32 -14.15 -1.27
N GLU A 38 -14.45 -14.82 -1.50
CA GLU A 38 -15.76 -14.39 -0.98
C GLU A 38 -15.76 -14.30 0.54
N ILE A 39 -15.29 -15.35 1.22
CA ILE A 39 -15.21 -15.40 2.69
C ILE A 39 -14.28 -14.29 3.20
N GLU A 40 -13.10 -14.13 2.60
CA GLU A 40 -12.15 -13.09 3.00
C GLU A 40 -12.71 -11.69 2.79
N ARG A 41 -13.46 -11.46 1.70
CA ARG A 41 -14.12 -10.17 1.44
C ARG A 41 -15.14 -9.81 2.52
N GLU A 42 -15.84 -10.79 3.10
CA GLU A 42 -16.76 -10.56 4.23
C GLU A 42 -16.03 -10.25 5.53
N ILE A 43 -14.82 -10.80 5.73
CA ILE A 43 -14.03 -10.65 6.95
C ILE A 43 -13.20 -9.35 6.93
N ALA A 44 -12.46 -9.11 5.85
CA ALA A 44 -11.54 -8.00 5.71
C ALA A 44 -12.18 -6.76 5.05
N GLY A 45 -13.36 -6.92 4.46
CA GLY A 45 -14.09 -5.85 3.79
C GLY A 45 -14.63 -4.81 4.77
N VAL A 46 -14.25 -3.55 4.60
CA VAL A 46 -14.72 -2.43 5.41
C VAL A 46 -15.40 -1.41 4.51
N LYS A 47 -16.69 -1.14 4.74
CA LYS A 47 -17.42 -0.13 3.98
C LYS A 47 -16.92 1.28 4.33
N VAL A 48 -16.68 2.08 3.30
CA VAL A 48 -16.21 3.45 3.41
C VAL A 48 -17.15 4.35 2.59
N PRO A 49 -17.91 5.26 3.22
CA PRO A 49 -18.97 5.99 2.53
C PRO A 49 -18.42 7.02 1.53
N GLN A 50 -17.24 7.58 1.79
CA GLN A 50 -16.59 8.53 0.91
C GLN A 50 -15.08 8.56 1.14
N ARG A 51 -14.36 9.13 0.17
CA ARG A 51 -12.93 9.36 0.30
C ARG A 51 -12.65 10.49 1.29
N ALA A 52 -11.62 10.33 2.11
CA ALA A 52 -11.17 11.33 3.07
C ALA A 52 -10.09 12.26 2.50
N ASP A 53 -9.95 13.43 3.12
CA ASP A 53 -8.85 14.37 2.86
C ASP A 53 -7.51 13.80 3.31
N ILE A 54 -7.50 13.15 4.47
CA ILE A 54 -6.31 12.56 5.11
C ILE A 54 -6.60 11.09 5.43
N THR A 55 -5.71 10.19 5.01
CA THR A 55 -5.76 8.80 5.48
C THR A 55 -4.50 8.47 6.25
N ILE A 56 -4.66 8.03 7.50
CA ILE A 56 -3.55 7.53 8.32
C ILE A 56 -3.49 6.01 8.19
N THR A 57 -2.32 5.45 7.92
CA THR A 57 -2.15 4.00 7.78
C THR A 57 -0.83 3.50 8.37
N THR A 58 -0.71 2.18 8.48
CA THR A 58 0.55 1.49 8.78
C THR A 58 0.75 0.33 7.81
N ASN A 59 1.92 -0.32 7.85
CA ASN A 59 2.12 -1.61 7.18
C ASN A 59 2.02 -2.83 8.11
N SER A 60 1.24 -2.72 9.20
CA SER A 60 0.97 -3.78 10.18
C SER A 60 2.17 -4.26 11.01
N GLY A 61 3.22 -3.43 11.13
CA GLY A 61 4.38 -3.70 11.95
C GLY A 61 5.20 -4.92 11.50
N ALA A 62 6.20 -5.29 12.30
CA ALA A 62 7.13 -6.34 11.93
C ALA A 62 6.43 -7.72 11.85
N PRO A 63 6.73 -8.55 10.82
CA PRO A 63 7.75 -8.34 9.79
C PRO A 63 7.22 -7.70 8.49
N LEU A 64 5.97 -7.21 8.46
CA LEU A 64 5.35 -6.67 7.25
C LEU A 64 5.88 -5.28 6.90
N ASP A 65 6.32 -4.50 7.88
CA ASP A 65 6.93 -3.16 7.71
C ASP A 65 8.46 -3.17 7.57
N LEU A 66 9.03 -4.29 7.09
CA LEU A 66 10.47 -4.51 7.01
C LEU A 66 11.20 -3.41 6.21
N ASP A 67 10.66 -3.02 5.06
CA ASP A 67 11.22 -2.02 4.16
C ASP A 67 10.12 -1.16 3.50
N LEU A 68 10.54 -0.09 2.80
CA LEU A 68 9.60 0.79 2.09
C LEU A 68 8.87 0.06 0.95
N TYR A 69 9.55 -0.87 0.29
CA TYR A 69 8.97 -1.67 -0.78
C TYR A 69 7.73 -2.45 -0.30
N GLN A 70 7.77 -3.08 0.88
CA GLN A 70 6.58 -3.71 1.47
C GLN A 70 5.54 -2.68 1.94
N THR A 71 6.00 -1.53 2.45
CA THR A 71 5.16 -0.43 2.94
C THR A 71 4.22 0.12 1.87
N CYS A 72 4.59 -0.01 0.59
CA CYS A 72 3.76 0.37 -0.54
C CYS A 72 2.39 -0.34 -0.55
N LYS A 73 2.24 -1.51 0.06
CA LYS A 73 0.95 -2.21 0.21
C LYS A 73 -0.04 -1.42 1.08
N GLY A 74 0.39 -1.01 2.27
CA GLY A 74 -0.43 -0.17 3.16
C GLY A 74 -0.74 1.20 2.54
N ILE A 75 0.21 1.75 1.78
CA ILE A 75 0.02 2.99 1.01
C ILE A 75 -1.06 2.80 -0.07
N ASP A 76 -1.00 1.73 -0.86
CA ASP A 76 -1.98 1.46 -1.92
C ASP A 76 -3.39 1.24 -1.34
N THR A 77 -3.51 0.54 -0.21
CA THR A 77 -4.80 0.43 0.49
C THR A 77 -5.33 1.80 0.91
N ALA A 78 -4.50 2.65 1.51
CA ALA A 78 -4.92 3.99 1.92
C ALA A 78 -5.29 4.88 0.71
N ALA A 79 -4.52 4.79 -0.38
CA ALA A 79 -4.76 5.53 -1.62
C ALA A 79 -6.15 5.25 -2.24
N GLN A 80 -6.70 4.06 -2.00
CA GLN A 80 -8.04 3.72 -2.46
C GLN A 80 -9.13 4.55 -1.80
N ILE A 81 -8.90 5.12 -0.62
CA ILE A 81 -9.88 5.93 0.12
C ILE A 81 -9.42 7.34 0.47
N THR A 82 -8.21 7.75 0.07
CA THR A 82 -7.83 9.16 0.06
C THR A 82 -8.33 9.82 -1.23
N ARG A 83 -8.86 11.04 -1.16
CA ARG A 83 -9.27 11.78 -2.35
C ARG A 83 -8.06 12.27 -3.16
N ASP A 84 -8.30 12.65 -4.41
CA ASP A 84 -7.29 13.35 -5.21
C ASP A 84 -6.95 14.70 -4.53
N GLY A 85 -5.65 15.02 -4.47
CA GLY A 85 -5.08 16.13 -3.72
C GLY A 85 -5.11 15.96 -2.20
N GLY A 86 -5.41 14.75 -1.68
CA GLY A 86 -5.34 14.42 -0.26
C GLY A 86 -3.95 13.94 0.17
N ILE A 87 -3.80 13.65 1.47
CA ILE A 87 -2.54 13.26 2.08
C ILE A 87 -2.68 11.87 2.72
N ILE A 88 -1.70 11.00 2.48
CA ILE A 88 -1.56 9.71 3.15
C ILE A 88 -0.44 9.84 4.19
N ILE A 89 -0.78 9.66 5.47
CA ILE A 89 0.20 9.63 6.57
C ILE A 89 0.47 8.17 6.91
N VAL A 90 1.73 7.76 6.84
CA VAL A 90 2.15 6.37 7.02
C VAL A 90 3.09 6.26 8.21
N ALA A 91 2.78 5.39 9.14
CA ALA A 91 3.72 4.94 10.17
C ALA A 91 4.24 3.53 9.81
N SER A 92 5.52 3.43 9.48
CA SER A 92 6.15 2.17 9.08
C SER A 92 7.64 2.22 9.39
N LEU A 93 8.17 1.26 10.15
CA LEU A 93 9.56 1.34 10.62
C LEU A 93 10.56 1.34 9.45
N CYS A 94 10.37 0.46 8.46
CA CYS A 94 11.29 0.27 7.34
C CYS A 94 12.74 -0.03 7.79
N GLY A 95 12.88 -0.85 8.84
CA GLY A 95 14.17 -1.08 9.51
C GLY A 95 15.25 -1.76 8.67
N ALA A 96 14.90 -2.37 7.53
CA ALA A 96 15.83 -2.95 6.57
C ALA A 96 16.17 -2.03 5.38
N GLY A 97 15.67 -0.79 5.39
CA GLY A 97 15.92 0.19 4.33
C GLY A 97 14.75 0.29 3.33
N ILE A 98 15.07 0.66 2.09
CA ILE A 98 14.07 0.95 1.05
C ILE A 98 13.54 -0.33 0.39
N GLY A 99 14.33 -1.40 0.37
CA GLY A 99 14.03 -2.65 -0.34
C GLY A 99 15.00 -2.89 -1.50
N PRO A 100 14.58 -3.55 -2.59
CA PRO A 100 15.46 -3.84 -3.72
C PRO A 100 16.11 -2.58 -4.33
N GLU A 101 17.40 -2.62 -4.66
CA GLU A 101 18.13 -1.45 -5.20
C GLU A 101 17.45 -0.84 -6.44
N ALA A 102 16.95 -1.70 -7.35
CA ALA A 102 16.26 -1.25 -8.55
C ALA A 102 14.96 -0.45 -8.26
N PHE A 103 14.35 -0.62 -7.09
CA PHE A 103 13.20 0.16 -6.65
C PHE A 103 13.61 1.61 -6.36
N LEU A 104 14.71 1.78 -5.63
CA LEU A 104 15.30 3.09 -5.30
C LEU A 104 15.85 3.77 -6.55
N GLU A 105 16.72 3.10 -7.30
CA GLU A 105 17.39 3.67 -8.48
C GLU A 105 16.39 4.22 -9.49
N LEU A 106 15.26 3.53 -9.69
CA LEU A 106 14.25 3.97 -10.64
C LEU A 106 13.60 5.29 -10.22
N HIS A 107 13.18 5.45 -8.96
CA HIS A 107 12.64 6.73 -8.47
C HIS A 107 13.71 7.82 -8.42
N ARG A 108 14.91 7.51 -7.94
CA ARG A 108 16.05 8.44 -7.88
C ARG A 108 16.50 8.92 -9.26
N SER A 109 16.24 8.15 -10.32
CA SER A 109 16.64 8.49 -11.70
C SER A 109 15.72 9.50 -12.40
N VAL A 110 14.62 9.94 -11.77
CA VAL A 110 13.64 10.83 -12.38
C VAL A 110 13.13 11.88 -11.39
N ASP A 111 12.58 12.98 -11.90
CA ASP A 111 12.16 14.12 -11.06
C ASP A 111 10.66 14.14 -10.73
N SER A 112 9.86 13.19 -11.24
CA SER A 112 8.42 13.13 -10.94
C SER A 112 7.79 11.74 -11.09
N PRO A 113 6.65 11.48 -10.43
CA PRO A 113 5.90 10.23 -10.58
C PRO A 113 5.46 9.97 -12.03
N LYS A 114 5.19 11.04 -12.79
CA LYS A 114 4.85 10.93 -14.21
C LYS A 114 6.03 10.40 -15.04
N GLU A 115 7.25 10.82 -14.71
CA GLU A 115 8.46 10.32 -15.37
C GLU A 115 8.77 8.87 -14.99
N VAL A 116 8.45 8.43 -13.76
CA VAL A 116 8.51 7.01 -13.38
C VAL A 116 7.71 6.16 -14.37
N ILE A 117 6.43 6.50 -14.56
CA ILE A 117 5.53 5.75 -15.45
C ILE A 117 6.01 5.81 -16.91
N ARG A 118 6.49 6.98 -17.37
CA ARG A 118 7.02 7.14 -18.74
C ARG A 118 8.27 6.32 -18.97
N LYS A 119 9.18 6.27 -18.00
CA LYS A 119 10.41 5.48 -18.06
C LYS A 119 10.10 3.99 -18.12
N ILE A 120 9.24 3.49 -17.23
CA ILE A 120 8.78 2.10 -17.24
C ILE A 120 8.19 1.74 -18.61
N LYS A 121 7.26 2.55 -19.13
CA LYS A 121 6.63 2.30 -20.44
C LYS A 121 7.64 2.24 -21.61
N ARG A 122 8.74 2.98 -21.52
CA ARG A 122 9.77 3.04 -22.57
C ARG A 122 10.75 1.86 -22.48
N GLU A 123 11.04 1.39 -21.28
CA GLU A 123 12.18 0.51 -21.01
C GLU A 123 11.76 -0.89 -20.52
N GLU A 124 10.47 -1.16 -20.31
CA GLU A 124 10.01 -2.42 -19.73
C GLU A 124 10.46 -3.67 -20.52
N PRO A 125 10.86 -4.76 -19.81
CA PRO A 125 10.87 -4.89 -18.34
C PRO A 125 12.14 -4.33 -17.67
N ILE A 126 11.98 -3.63 -16.54
CA ILE A 126 13.10 -3.16 -15.69
C ILE A 126 12.88 -3.52 -14.21
N GLY A 127 13.90 -4.11 -13.58
CA GLY A 127 13.97 -4.36 -12.13
C GLY A 127 12.66 -4.87 -11.51
N VAL A 128 12.16 -4.11 -10.53
CA VAL A 128 10.89 -4.36 -9.81
C VAL A 128 9.81 -3.33 -10.17
N GLN A 129 9.71 -2.98 -11.47
CA GLN A 129 8.90 -1.86 -11.98
C GLN A 129 7.44 -1.80 -11.51
N TRP A 130 6.82 -2.92 -11.18
CA TRP A 130 5.41 -2.95 -10.79
C TRP A 130 5.17 -2.17 -9.48
N GLU A 131 6.08 -2.28 -8.51
CA GLU A 131 5.96 -1.56 -7.24
C GLU A 131 6.21 -0.06 -7.45
N ASN A 132 7.20 0.28 -8.29
CA ASN A 132 7.43 1.65 -8.71
C ASN A 132 6.20 2.25 -9.39
N GLN A 133 5.52 1.47 -10.23
CA GLN A 133 4.31 1.90 -10.92
C GLN A 133 3.14 2.12 -9.96
N ILE A 134 2.98 1.24 -8.95
CA ILE A 134 1.94 1.39 -7.92
C ILE A 134 2.20 2.67 -7.11
N LEU A 135 3.41 2.84 -6.58
CA LEU A 135 3.77 4.04 -5.80
C LEU A 135 3.59 5.32 -6.62
N ALA A 136 4.09 5.36 -7.85
CA ALA A 136 3.96 6.53 -8.71
C ALA A 136 2.49 6.87 -9.05
N ARG A 137 1.61 5.87 -9.19
CA ARG A 137 0.18 6.10 -9.42
C ARG A 137 -0.49 6.77 -8.22
N THR A 138 -0.10 6.41 -7.01
CA THR A 138 -0.53 7.07 -5.78
C THR A 138 0.00 8.51 -5.73
N GLN A 139 1.30 8.70 -5.96
CA GLN A 139 1.95 10.03 -5.91
C GLN A 139 1.47 11.01 -6.98
N LEU A 140 0.87 10.53 -8.07
CA LEU A 140 0.20 11.40 -9.05
C LEU A 140 -1.07 12.06 -8.51
N LYS A 141 -1.66 11.49 -7.46
CA LYS A 141 -2.97 11.87 -6.94
C LYS A 141 -2.88 12.41 -5.52
N GLN A 142 -1.98 11.87 -4.69
CA GLN A 142 -1.92 12.12 -3.26
C GLN A 142 -0.48 12.34 -2.83
N ASP A 143 -0.29 13.21 -1.85
CA ASP A 143 0.99 13.33 -1.15
C ASP A 143 1.12 12.21 -0.11
N ILE A 144 2.35 11.76 0.14
CA ILE A 144 2.64 10.69 1.10
C ILE A 144 3.63 11.22 2.14
N TYR A 145 3.22 11.18 3.40
CA TYR A 145 4.04 11.56 4.55
C TYR A 145 4.43 10.28 5.29
N LEU A 146 5.72 10.05 5.49
CA LEU A 146 6.24 8.79 6.03
C LEU A 146 7.01 9.02 7.33
N ALA A 147 6.50 8.43 8.41
CA ALA A 147 7.22 8.25 9.67
C ALA A 147 7.92 6.89 9.66
N SER A 148 9.25 6.89 9.58
CA SER A 148 10.08 5.68 9.48
C SER A 148 11.48 5.89 10.08
N SER A 149 12.29 4.83 10.14
CA SER A 149 13.72 4.93 10.51
C SER A 149 14.65 5.21 9.32
N LEU A 150 14.11 5.49 8.13
CA LEU A 150 14.91 5.79 6.94
C LEU A 150 15.54 7.17 7.02
N ASP A 151 16.66 7.35 6.31
CA ASP A 151 17.24 8.67 6.12
C ASP A 151 16.26 9.59 5.38
N ALA A 152 16.14 10.83 5.85
CA ALA A 152 15.20 11.80 5.28
C ALA A 152 15.44 12.06 3.79
N GLN A 153 16.69 11.95 3.32
CA GLN A 153 17.02 12.09 1.90
C GLN A 153 16.49 10.92 1.08
N ASP A 154 16.61 9.70 1.57
CA ASP A 154 16.07 8.51 0.89
C ASP A 154 14.55 8.57 0.75
N VAL A 155 13.85 9.06 1.79
CA VAL A 155 12.39 9.28 1.73
C VAL A 155 12.04 10.33 0.65
N ARG A 156 12.85 11.39 0.52
CA ARG A 156 12.66 12.44 -0.51
C ARG A 156 13.00 11.94 -1.91
N ASP A 157 14.03 11.12 -2.06
CA ASP A 157 14.39 10.49 -3.34
C ASP A 157 13.28 9.58 -3.84
N MET A 158 12.52 9.00 -2.90
CA MET A 158 11.30 8.25 -3.19
C MET A 158 10.06 9.14 -3.36
N MET A 159 10.23 10.46 -3.46
CA MET A 159 9.17 11.47 -3.69
C MET A 159 8.10 11.50 -2.59
N MET A 160 8.52 11.33 -1.33
CA MET A 160 7.65 11.43 -0.15
C MET A 160 8.16 12.48 0.83
N MET A 161 7.31 12.87 1.78
CA MET A 161 7.69 13.77 2.87
C MET A 161 8.10 12.97 4.11
N PRO A 162 9.36 13.04 4.56
CA PRO A 162 9.74 12.48 5.85
C PRO A 162 9.10 13.29 6.98
N ILE A 163 8.53 12.58 7.94
CA ILE A 163 7.98 13.09 9.20
C ILE A 163 8.52 12.23 10.34
N SER A 164 8.59 12.78 11.55
CA SER A 164 9.14 12.08 12.72
C SER A 164 8.07 11.30 13.48
N THR A 165 6.84 11.81 13.50
CA THR A 165 5.69 11.18 14.15
C THR A 165 4.40 11.41 13.36
N VAL A 166 3.36 10.65 13.67
CA VAL A 166 2.03 10.82 13.06
C VAL A 166 1.44 12.19 13.40
N GLU A 167 1.68 12.69 14.61
CA GLU A 167 1.26 14.02 15.06
C GLU A 167 1.89 15.12 14.22
N GLU A 168 3.21 15.05 13.95
CA GLU A 168 3.88 15.98 13.04
C GLU A 168 3.26 15.90 11.63
N GLY A 169 2.95 14.69 11.16
CA GLY A 169 2.28 14.46 9.89
C GLY A 169 0.90 15.13 9.82
N LEU A 170 0.12 15.03 10.90
CA LEU A 170 -1.21 15.63 11.00
C LEU A 170 -1.13 17.15 11.03
N GLU A 171 -0.22 17.73 11.82
CA GLU A 171 0.00 19.18 11.85
C GLU A 171 0.30 19.74 10.46
N LYS A 172 1.19 19.07 9.70
CA LYS A 172 1.50 19.45 8.32
C LYS A 172 0.31 19.27 7.39
N ALA A 173 -0.45 18.20 7.54
CA ALA A 173 -1.59 17.91 6.69
C ALA A 173 -2.73 18.91 6.89
N PHE A 174 -3.06 19.26 8.14
CA PHE A 174 -4.03 20.31 8.44
C PHE A 174 -3.57 21.68 7.96
N ALA A 175 -2.28 22.01 8.10
CA ALA A 175 -1.74 23.25 7.54
C ALA A 175 -1.88 23.32 6.00
N ALA A 176 -1.87 22.19 5.30
CA ALA A 176 -2.01 22.12 3.85
C ALA A 176 -3.46 22.08 3.37
N LEU A 177 -4.35 21.41 4.11
CA LEU A 177 -5.72 21.09 3.66
C LEU A 177 -6.82 21.86 4.40
N GLY A 178 -6.54 22.44 5.57
CA GLY A 178 -7.52 23.07 6.46
C GLY A 178 -7.83 22.22 7.70
N ASP A 179 -8.22 22.86 8.80
CA ASP A 179 -8.51 22.21 10.09
C ASP A 179 -9.81 21.36 10.07
N ASP A 180 -10.64 21.53 9.04
CA ASP A 180 -11.88 20.79 8.81
C ASP A 180 -11.70 19.53 7.94
N ALA A 181 -10.46 19.21 7.55
CA ALA A 181 -10.13 18.04 6.76
C ALA A 181 -10.59 16.73 7.44
N GLU A 182 -11.33 15.90 6.69
CA GLU A 182 -11.78 14.60 7.17
C GLU A 182 -10.64 13.59 7.22
N ILE A 183 -10.58 12.81 8.30
CA ILE A 183 -9.57 11.79 8.53
C ILE A 183 -10.20 10.40 8.55
N ILE A 184 -9.60 9.46 7.82
CA ILE A 184 -9.81 8.02 8.02
C ILE A 184 -8.52 7.39 8.54
N VAL A 185 -8.65 6.43 9.46
CA VAL A 185 -7.52 5.68 10.02
C VAL A 185 -7.64 4.20 9.64
N ILE A 186 -6.57 3.65 9.09
CA ILE A 186 -6.40 2.23 8.76
C ILE A 186 -5.22 1.67 9.59
N PRO A 187 -5.48 1.10 10.79
CA PRO A 187 -4.40 0.62 11.64
C PRO A 187 -3.56 -0.50 11.01
N GLU A 188 -4.15 -1.33 10.14
CA GLU A 188 -3.53 -2.51 9.52
C GLU A 188 -3.69 -2.45 7.99
N GLY A 189 -2.99 -1.53 7.33
CA GLY A 189 -3.10 -1.22 5.90
C GLY A 189 -3.22 -2.43 4.96
N PRO A 190 -2.26 -3.38 4.95
CA PRO A 190 -2.29 -4.52 4.05
C PRO A 190 -3.30 -5.61 4.41
N LEU A 191 -3.99 -5.52 5.57
CA LEU A 191 -4.88 -6.56 6.09
C LEU A 191 -6.37 -6.22 5.99
N VAL A 192 -6.71 -5.06 5.44
CA VAL A 192 -8.10 -4.65 5.23
C VAL A 192 -8.36 -4.37 3.75
N LEU A 193 -9.62 -4.53 3.35
CA LEU A 193 -10.10 -4.20 2.03
C LEU A 193 -11.14 -3.08 2.14
N PRO A 194 -10.77 -1.82 1.86
CA PRO A 194 -11.73 -0.74 1.82
C PRO A 194 -12.71 -0.95 0.65
N LEU A 195 -14.01 -0.85 0.95
CA LEU A 195 -15.10 -0.96 -0.01
C LEU A 195 -15.79 0.41 -0.06
N LEU A 196 -15.42 1.23 -1.04
CA LEU A 196 -16.10 2.51 -1.27
C LEU A 196 -17.54 2.25 -1.70
N ASP A 197 -18.48 2.97 -1.10
CA ASP A 197 -19.86 2.98 -1.57
C ASP A 197 -19.91 3.62 -2.98
N GLU A 198 -20.71 3.02 -3.88
CA GLU A 198 -20.93 3.50 -5.25
C GLU A 198 -21.88 4.71 -5.32
#